data_AF-A0A6S7CIJ2-F1
#
_entry.id   AF-A0A6S7CIJ2-F1
#
_cell.length_a   1.000
_cell.length_b   1.000
_cell.length_c   1.000
_cell.angle_alpha   90.00
_cell.angle_beta   90.00
_cell.angle_gamma   90.00
#
_symmetry.space_group_name_H-M   'P 1'
#
loop_
_entity.id
_entity.type
_entity.pdbx_description
1 polymer ?
#
loop_
_entity_poly.entity_id
_entity_poly.type
_entity_poly.pdbx_seq_one_letter_code
_entity_poly.pdbx_strand_id
1 'polypeptide(L)'
;MNIKLCATLMAMFVATSAFADADHAYPESAIPVQASAGDMAQAQQPAPEKTRAQVRQELIEAERAGLVPSPKNDYPPSQAAIERNKARFRVNESYLASKN
;
A
#
# COMPACT_ATOMS: atom_id res chain seq x y z
N MET A 1 28.71 -45.35 10.65
CA MET A 1 28.63 -43.97 10.14
C MET A 1 28.08 -43.13 11.27
N ASN A 2 28.97 -42.40 11.96
CA ASN A 2 28.73 -41.93 13.32
C ASN A 2 28.40 -40.44 13.28
N ILE A 3 27.12 -40.09 13.37
CA ILE A 3 26.66 -38.71 13.36
C ILE A 3 26.70 -38.19 14.79
N LYS A 4 27.61 -37.24 15.02
CA LYS A 4 27.87 -36.64 16.33
C LYS A 4 26.68 -35.78 16.75
N LEU A 5 26.16 -36.09 17.93
CA LEU A 5 25.11 -35.39 18.66
C LEU A 5 25.61 -34.00 19.09
N CYS A 6 25.08 -32.91 18.52
CA CYS A 6 25.35 -31.56 19.00
C CYS A 6 24.42 -31.24 20.17
N ALA A 7 24.98 -31.25 21.37
CA ALA A 7 24.34 -30.82 22.60
C ALA A 7 24.72 -29.36 22.91
N THR A 8 23.72 -28.49 23.12
CA THR A 8 23.80 -27.28 23.98
C THR A 8 22.39 -26.71 24.15
N LEU A 9 21.74 -27.00 25.28
CA LEU A 9 21.52 -26.05 26.39
C LEU A 9 20.47 -24.96 26.09
N MET A 10 19.22 -25.29 26.41
CA MET A 10 18.19 -24.31 26.73
C MET A 10 18.62 -23.53 27.98
N ALA A 11 18.90 -22.25 27.85
CA ALA A 11 18.95 -21.31 28.96
C ALA A 11 17.68 -20.46 28.94
N MET A 12 16.77 -20.75 29.87
CA MET A 12 15.75 -19.79 30.27
C MET A 12 16.44 -18.56 30.86
N PHE A 13 16.11 -17.37 30.36
CA PHE A 13 16.30 -16.13 31.12
C PHE A 13 14.96 -15.39 31.18
N VAL A 14 14.38 -15.42 32.38
CA VAL A 14 13.20 -14.64 32.77
C VAL A 14 13.62 -13.19 32.90
N ALA A 15 12.95 -12.30 32.18
CA ALA A 15 12.79 -10.91 32.57
C ALA A 15 11.50 -10.39 31.94
N THR A 16 10.43 -10.36 32.74
CA THR A 16 9.26 -9.55 32.44
C THR A 16 9.68 -8.09 32.63
N SER A 17 9.82 -7.34 31.54
CA SER A 17 9.93 -5.89 31.58
C SER A 17 8.54 -5.30 31.37
N ALA A 18 7.93 -4.89 32.48
CA ALA A 18 6.78 -4.03 32.48
C ALA A 18 7.21 -2.64 31.96
N PHE A 19 6.73 -2.25 30.78
CA PHE A 19 6.67 -0.83 30.41
C PHE A 19 5.20 -0.44 30.39
N ALA A 20 4.84 0.36 31.39
CA ALA A 20 3.57 1.05 31.45
C ALA A 20 3.60 2.25 30.49
N ASP A 21 2.49 2.37 29.76
CA ASP A 21 1.69 3.59 29.56
C ASP A 21 2.38 4.83 28.96
N ALA A 22 2.04 5.12 27.70
CA ALA A 22 1.71 6.47 27.25
C ALA A 22 1.02 6.41 25.87
N ASP A 23 -0.24 6.86 25.84
CA ASP A 23 -0.99 7.38 24.70
C ASP A 23 -1.20 6.48 23.47
N HIS A 24 -2.43 5.97 23.39
CA HIS A 24 -2.99 5.22 22.27
C HIS A 24 -3.05 6.06 20.97
N ALA A 25 -1.98 6.05 20.18
CA ALA A 25 -2.06 6.33 18.75
C ALA A 25 -2.57 5.07 18.03
N TYR A 26 -3.73 5.19 17.40
CA TYR A 26 -4.44 4.28 16.48
C TYR A 26 -4.03 2.79 16.41
N PRO A 27 -4.98 1.83 16.55
CA PRO A 27 -4.67 0.41 16.52
C PRO A 27 -4.13 -0.02 15.15
N GLU A 28 -2.84 -0.34 15.14
CA GLU A 28 -2.17 -1.09 14.10
C GLU A 28 -2.73 -2.52 14.12
N SER A 29 -3.43 -2.92 13.04
CA SER A 29 -3.81 -4.32 12.84
C SER A 29 -2.56 -5.14 12.55
N ALA A 30 -1.92 -5.58 13.63
CA ALA A 30 -0.75 -6.42 13.62
C ALA A 30 -1.02 -7.75 12.90
N ILE A 31 -0.25 -8.01 11.83
CA ILE A 31 0.22 -9.36 11.51
C ILE A 31 1.75 -9.29 11.65
N PRO A 32 2.38 -9.98 12.61
CA PRO A 32 3.83 -10.00 12.68
C PRO A 32 4.37 -10.95 11.60
N VAL A 33 4.56 -10.44 10.39
CA VAL A 33 5.55 -11.04 9.48
C VAL A 33 6.89 -10.45 9.89
N GLN A 34 7.82 -11.32 10.28
CA GLN A 34 9.22 -10.97 10.50
C GLN A 34 9.81 -10.43 9.19
N ALA A 35 9.62 -9.14 8.93
CA ALA A 35 10.34 -8.40 7.92
C ALA A 35 11.67 -7.96 8.53
N SER A 36 12.76 -8.26 7.83
CA SER A 36 14.11 -7.80 8.14
C SER A 36 14.10 -6.28 8.34
N ALA A 37 14.73 -5.80 9.42
CA ALA A 37 14.82 -4.38 9.77
C ALA A 37 15.38 -3.46 8.65
N GLY A 38 16.00 -4.04 7.61
CA GLY A 38 16.45 -3.33 6.41
C GLY A 38 15.33 -2.85 5.49
N ASP A 39 14.18 -3.55 5.45
CA ASP A 39 13.08 -3.23 4.51
C ASP A 39 12.09 -2.22 5.10
N MET A 40 12.00 -2.10 6.43
CA MET A 40 11.10 -1.13 7.08
C MET A 40 11.65 0.31 7.04
N ALA A 41 12.97 0.49 6.96
CA ALA A 41 13.60 1.81 6.95
C ALA A 41 13.25 2.66 5.71
N GLN A 42 12.82 2.02 4.61
CA GLN A 42 12.41 2.71 3.38
C GLN A 42 10.92 3.10 3.37
N ALA A 43 10.10 2.52 4.24
CA ALA A 43 8.65 2.74 4.27
C ALA A 43 8.22 4.02 5.02
N GLN A 44 9.13 4.67 5.75
CA GLN A 44 8.81 5.79 6.66
C GLN A 44 9.38 7.14 6.24
N GLN A 45 10.01 7.25 5.06
CA GLN A 45 10.34 8.56 4.50
C GLN A 45 9.04 9.24 4.07
N PRO A 46 8.67 10.40 4.65
CA PRO A 46 7.49 11.13 4.20
C PRO A 46 7.70 11.48 2.72
N ALA A 47 6.82 10.97 1.87
CA ALA A 47 6.82 11.34 0.46
C ALA A 47 6.63 12.87 0.36
N PRO A 48 7.29 13.54 -0.60
CA PRO A 48 7.12 14.98 -0.78
C PRO A 48 5.64 15.32 -0.97
N GLU A 49 5.19 16.38 -0.31
CA GLU A 49 3.79 16.82 -0.39
C GLU A 49 3.45 17.27 -1.82
N LYS A 50 2.41 16.65 -2.41
CA LYS A 50 1.91 17.04 -3.73
C LYS A 50 1.02 18.26 -3.60
N THR A 51 1.23 19.24 -4.47
CA THR A 51 0.30 20.37 -4.61
C THR A 51 -1.04 19.89 -5.16
N ARG A 52 -2.13 20.61 -4.88
CA ARG A 52 -3.45 20.30 -5.47
C ARG A 52 -3.44 20.29 -6.99
N ALA A 53 -2.63 21.15 -7.62
CA ALA A 53 -2.48 21.18 -9.07
C ALA A 53 -1.85 19.88 -9.60
N GLN A 54 -0.79 19.39 -8.95
CA GLN A 54 -0.16 18.11 -9.29
C GLN A 54 -1.13 16.94 -9.12
N VAL A 55 -1.86 16.88 -8.00
CA VAL A 55 -2.87 15.83 -7.78
C VAL A 55 -3.95 15.84 -8.86
N ARG A 56 -4.38 17.02 -9.32
CA ARG A 56 -5.35 17.12 -10.42
C ARG A 56 -4.78 16.58 -11.74
N GLN A 57 -3.52 16.87 -12.05
CA GLN A 57 -2.87 16.31 -13.25
C GLN A 57 -2.79 14.79 -13.19
N GLU A 58 -2.35 14.24 -12.05
CA GLU A 58 -2.28 12.78 -11.86
C GLU A 58 -3.66 12.11 -11.96
N LEU A 59 -4.72 12.74 -11.46
CA LEU A 59 -6.07 12.22 -11.61
C LEU A 59 -6.54 12.19 -13.07
N ILE A 60 -6.26 13.25 -13.84
CA ILE A 60 -6.56 13.28 -15.28
C ILE A 60 -5.80 12.17 -16.02
N GLU A 61 -4.54 11.96 -15.66
CA GLU A 61 -3.73 10.87 -16.21
C GLU A 61 -4.30 9.50 -15.85
N ALA A 62 -4.72 9.30 -14.60
CA ALA A 62 -5.32 8.05 -14.14
C ALA A 62 -6.67 7.75 -14.81
N GLU A 63 -7.51 8.76 -15.02
CA GLU A 63 -8.76 8.64 -15.78
C GLU A 63 -8.49 8.27 -17.24
N ARG A 64 -7.53 8.95 -17.89
CA ARG A 64 -7.10 8.64 -19.26
C ARG A 64 -6.53 7.23 -19.38
N ALA A 65 -5.79 6.77 -18.36
CA ALA A 65 -5.29 5.42 -18.27
C ALA A 65 -6.38 4.37 -17.98
N GLY A 66 -7.60 4.79 -17.61
CA GLY A 66 -8.71 3.91 -17.27
C GLY A 66 -8.64 3.28 -15.88
N LEU A 67 -7.69 3.71 -15.04
CA LEU A 67 -7.52 3.20 -13.67
C LEU A 67 -8.64 3.66 -12.73
N VAL A 68 -9.25 4.79 -13.05
CA VAL A 68 -10.35 5.41 -12.30
C VAL A 68 -11.53 5.61 -13.26
N PRO A 69 -12.78 5.38 -12.82
CA PRO A 69 -13.16 4.88 -11.49
C PRO A 69 -13.00 3.36 -11.35
N SER A 70 -12.62 2.91 -10.15
CA SER A 70 -12.66 1.49 -9.79
C SER A 70 -13.72 1.22 -8.71
N PRO A 71 -14.55 0.17 -8.84
CA PRO A 71 -15.44 -0.28 -7.77
C PRO A 71 -14.67 -0.57 -6.47
N LYS A 72 -15.33 -0.39 -5.32
CA LYS A 72 -14.72 -0.62 -4.01
C LYS A 72 -14.12 -2.03 -3.84
N ASN A 73 -14.72 -3.03 -4.49
CA ASN A 73 -14.37 -4.45 -4.41
C ASN A 73 -13.60 -4.96 -5.64
N ASP A 74 -13.27 -4.10 -6.60
CA ASP A 74 -12.48 -4.43 -7.80
C ASP A 74 -11.24 -3.53 -7.81
N TYR A 75 -10.48 -3.56 -6.71
CA TYR A 75 -9.21 -2.83 -6.60
C TYR A 75 -8.06 -3.81 -6.39
N PRO A 76 -7.04 -3.82 -7.27
CA PRO A 76 -6.89 -2.97 -8.47
C PRO A 76 -7.93 -3.29 -9.57
N PRO A 77 -8.28 -2.34 -10.46
CA PRO A 77 -9.26 -2.56 -11.51
C PRO A 77 -8.88 -3.72 -12.42
N SER A 78 -9.86 -4.58 -12.74
CA SER A 78 -9.71 -5.59 -13.78
C SER A 78 -9.45 -4.97 -15.16
N GLN A 79 -8.81 -5.73 -16.07
CA GLN A 79 -8.55 -5.25 -17.45
C GLN A 79 -9.85 -4.85 -18.18
N ALA A 80 -10.92 -5.62 -18.00
CA ALA A 80 -12.23 -5.29 -18.55
C ALA A 80 -12.77 -3.95 -17.99
N ALA A 81 -12.54 -3.66 -16.71
CA ALA A 81 -12.89 -2.37 -16.13
C ALA A 81 -12.07 -1.23 -16.73
N ILE A 82 -10.76 -1.43 -16.91
CA ILE A 82 -9.86 -0.44 -17.53
C ILE A 82 -10.31 -0.12 -18.96
N GLU A 83 -10.58 -1.12 -19.80
CA GLU A 83 -11.04 -0.94 -21.17
C GLU A 83 -12.35 -0.17 -21.25
N ARG A 84 -13.31 -0.55 -20.40
CA ARG A 84 -14.60 0.15 -20.28
C ARG A 84 -14.42 1.59 -19.85
N ASN A 85 -13.54 1.86 -18.88
CA ASN A 85 -13.26 3.21 -18.39
C ASN A 85 -12.63 4.08 -19.49
N LYS A 86 -11.65 3.56 -20.24
CA LYS A 86 -11.06 4.24 -21.40
C LYS A 86 -12.11 4.59 -22.47
N ALA A 87 -13.02 3.66 -22.76
CA ALA A 87 -14.10 3.92 -23.72
C ALA A 87 -15.01 5.08 -23.26
N ARG A 88 -15.40 5.09 -21.98
CA ARG A 88 -16.20 6.18 -21.39
C ARG A 88 -15.46 7.52 -21.41
N PHE A 89 -14.17 7.51 -21.07
CA PHE A 89 -13.33 8.70 -21.11
C PHE A 89 -13.31 9.33 -22.52
N ARG A 90 -13.11 8.51 -23.56
CA ARG A 90 -13.14 8.97 -24.96
C ARG A 90 -14.47 9.63 -25.35
N VAL A 91 -15.59 9.06 -24.94
CA VAL A 91 -16.93 9.62 -25.23
C VAL A 91 -17.09 10.97 -24.54
N ASN A 92 -16.69 11.07 -23.26
CA ASN A 92 -16.73 12.33 -22.52
C ASN A 92 -15.87 13.40 -23.18
N GLU A 93 -14.65 13.06 -23.59
CA GLU A 93 -13.75 13.99 -24.30
C GLU A 93 -14.36 14.47 -25.62
N SER A 94 -14.94 13.56 -26.42
CA SER A 94 -15.60 13.97 -27.67
C SER A 94 -16.80 14.89 -27.42
N TYR A 95 -17.56 14.64 -26.36
CA TYR A 95 -18.73 15.44 -26.00
C TYR A 95 -18.31 16.84 -25.55
N LEU A 96 -17.29 16.94 -24.69
CA LEU A 96 -16.74 18.22 -24.24
C LEU A 96 -16.15 19.01 -25.41
N ALA A 97 -15.43 18.35 -26.33
CA ALA A 97 -14.89 18.99 -27.53
C ALA A 97 -15.98 19.54 -28.46
N SER A 98 -17.12 18.86 -28.58
CA SER A 98 -18.23 19.32 -29.42
C SER A 98 -18.98 20.54 -28.86
N LYS A 99 -18.81 20.85 -27.58
CA LYS A 99 -19.55 21.89 -26.86
C LYS A 99 -18.81 23.23 -26.79
N ASN A 100 -17.53 23.25 -27.16
CA ASN A 100 -16.69 24.46 -27.20
C ASN A 100 -16.57 24.99 -28.62
#